data_AF-A0D8L9-F1
#
_entry.id   AF-A0D8L9-F1
#
_cell.length_a   1.000
_cell.length_b   1.000
_cell.length_c   1.000
_cell.angle_alpha   90.00
_cell.angle_beta   90.00
_cell.angle_gamma   90.00
#
_symmetry.space_group_name_H-M   'P 1'
#
loop_
_entity.id
_entity.type
_entity.pdbx_description
1 polymer ?
#
loop_
_entity_poly.entity_id
_entity_poly.type
_entity_poly.pdbx_seq_one_letter_code
_entity_poly.pdbx_strand_id
1 'polypeptide(L)'
;MQRPLTSLTSSQQQSKLYDNSSTSFRIKENKKNRQMPQQMLYDKEGLYEENLKLKKELQQVKFELKKERQEHANFEKQVQKTNETQKDFQVILSQRVRIKDQDKLIKELEDQVFQLKRNPERTKNKELEAELEEQKEAYQKLQLYISSKCNQDANETLMVNQSLKDQIQINLVQAYKQDNLNLSQMILSLQQENHGLQQNQLSIKNEKDRLTNRLKELEKQFESVNKHMMYMRQEMQNTKKQTPSEDYLKKIDELQQQVQNQAKQLQQNKKLIEELEQKNGELQHNYDVFKSMESKEKEKLQDRLNMLKKQIEELNQKRDDHEQSQEGSLQSIGLKQAMTIYGSPRSNNSPQKLQLQLGFTNKKQCSKVNSYDIKEIVSNLKIKLLSNNIDYETQEQILCEDDDEFLTLEEMQLRLQKAPFELTEDESSLLARYLIEDNTEDHILYDQQRTQTKIIIKSVYKKLLGEFNLFDALEKQQMYEYFCQLFHKYNQGMESAIKQFNIKKKYLGNNQCEYEDFNEALKYCDILLTTRQRLYLELEIFSDSQQLQRFNFQTLFSKFKLKVSDLDNSIN
;
A
#
# COMPACT_ATOMS: atom_id res chain seq x y z
N MET A 1 31.48 56.14 47.84
CA MET A 1 32.41 55.26 48.61
C MET A 1 32.96 54.24 47.62
N GLN A 2 34.07 54.52 46.93
CA GLN A 2 35.45 54.20 47.33
C GLN A 2 35.69 52.71 47.66
N ARG A 3 36.29 52.00 46.68
CA ARG A 3 37.37 50.97 46.68
C ARG A 3 37.81 50.34 48.04
N PRO A 4 38.38 49.10 48.08
CA PRO A 4 39.50 48.71 47.20
C PRO A 4 39.68 47.23 46.77
N LEU A 5 40.67 47.12 45.86
CA LEU A 5 41.36 45.98 45.25
C LEU A 5 42.34 45.25 46.20
N THR A 6 42.73 44.04 45.77
CA THR A 6 44.02 43.27 45.85
C THR A 6 43.72 41.80 46.19
N SER A 7 44.35 40.71 45.70
CA SER A 7 45.55 40.39 44.89
C SER A 7 45.50 38.86 44.58
N LEU A 8 45.67 38.36 43.36
CA LEU A 8 46.84 37.68 42.75
C LEU A 8 47.35 36.32 43.32
N THR A 9 47.60 35.38 42.38
CA THR A 9 48.36 34.10 42.40
C THR A 9 47.62 32.83 42.89
N SER A 10 47.76 31.61 42.35
CA SER A 10 48.77 30.98 41.48
C SER A 10 48.20 29.75 40.74
N SER A 11 48.94 29.35 39.70
CA SER A 11 48.76 28.27 38.73
C SER A 11 49.21 26.88 39.17
N GLN A 12 48.52 25.82 38.74
CA GLN A 12 49.10 24.47 38.52
C GLN A 12 48.16 23.63 37.64
N GLN A 13 48.61 23.20 36.46
CA GLN A 13 48.14 21.95 35.82
C GLN A 13 49.21 21.39 34.86
N GLN A 14 49.64 20.17 35.21
CA GLN A 14 50.48 19.21 34.48
C GLN A 14 49.63 18.49 33.40
N SER A 15 50.05 18.34 32.14
CA SER A 15 50.93 17.31 31.53
C SER A 15 50.21 16.05 30.97
N LYS A 16 50.41 15.80 29.66
CA LYS A 16 50.56 14.49 28.94
C LYS A 16 49.31 13.57 28.88
N LEU A 17 49.04 12.69 27.90
CA LEU A 17 49.60 12.21 26.62
C LEU A 17 48.58 11.16 26.05
N TYR A 18 48.70 10.79 24.76
CA TYR A 18 48.07 9.64 24.03
C TYR A 18 46.56 9.78 23.68
N ASP A 19 46.02 9.31 22.55
CA ASP A 19 46.44 8.25 21.62
C ASP A 19 45.85 8.44 20.21
N ASN A 20 46.57 7.95 19.20
CA ASN A 20 46.15 7.85 17.80
C ASN A 20 45.61 6.43 17.53
N SER A 21 44.34 6.31 17.16
CA SER A 21 43.81 5.09 16.51
C SER A 21 43.00 5.46 15.26
N SER A 22 43.39 4.81 14.17
CA SER A 22 42.98 4.95 12.77
C SER A 22 41.48 4.86 12.49
N THR A 23 41.00 5.54 11.45
CA THR A 23 40.00 4.97 10.53
C THR A 23 40.11 5.59 9.13
N SER A 24 40.30 4.70 8.16
CA SER A 24 40.45 5.00 6.74
C SER A 24 39.08 5.29 6.12
N PHE A 25 38.92 6.45 5.48
CA PHE A 25 37.86 6.68 4.49
C PHE A 25 38.49 6.70 3.09
N ARG A 26 38.28 5.62 2.34
CA ARG A 26 38.52 5.58 0.88
C ARG A 26 37.47 6.44 0.19
N ILE A 27 37.83 7.68 -0.13
CA ILE A 27 37.14 8.46 -1.16
C ILE A 27 37.82 8.10 -2.49
N LYS A 28 37.06 7.54 -3.43
CA LYS A 28 37.50 7.33 -4.81
C LYS A 28 37.72 8.71 -5.44
N GLU A 29 38.98 9.14 -5.52
CA GLU A 29 39.37 10.35 -6.25
C GLU A 29 39.13 10.15 -7.75
N ASN A 30 38.15 10.89 -8.28
CA ASN A 30 38.02 11.14 -9.71
C ASN A 30 39.23 11.96 -10.17
N LYS A 31 40.18 11.31 -10.83
CA LYS A 31 41.28 11.97 -11.56
C LYS A 31 40.71 12.78 -12.72
N LYS A 32 40.43 14.06 -12.50
CA LYS A 32 40.44 15.06 -13.56
C LYS A 32 41.77 15.83 -13.48
N ASN A 33 42.59 15.61 -14.51
CA ASN A 33 43.77 16.39 -14.83
C ASN A 33 43.51 17.90 -14.65
N ARG A 34 44.12 18.50 -13.64
CA ARG A 34 44.48 19.92 -13.66
C ARG A 34 46.01 19.97 -13.70
N GLN A 35 46.57 20.05 -14.90
CA GLN A 35 47.95 20.49 -15.05
C GLN A 35 47.97 21.96 -14.65
N MET A 36 48.57 22.28 -13.50
CA MET A 36 49.01 23.65 -13.25
C MET A 36 50.08 24.01 -14.28
N PRO A 37 50.10 25.25 -14.80
CA PRO A 37 51.17 25.71 -15.68
C PRO A 37 52.52 25.53 -14.97
N GLN A 38 53.42 24.74 -15.56
CA GLN A 38 54.73 24.42 -14.97
C GLN A 38 55.50 25.68 -14.54
N GLN A 39 55.26 26.81 -15.20
CA GLN A 39 55.89 28.09 -14.91
C GLN A 39 55.59 28.63 -13.49
N MET A 40 54.40 28.38 -12.92
CA MET A 40 54.08 28.81 -11.55
C MET A 40 54.66 27.89 -10.46
N LEU A 41 54.96 26.64 -10.78
CA LEU A 41 55.63 25.72 -9.86
C LEU A 41 57.11 26.13 -9.66
N TYR A 42 57.79 26.50 -10.75
CA TYR A 42 59.18 26.98 -10.70
C TYR A 42 59.33 28.30 -9.90
N ASP A 43 58.38 29.24 -10.01
CA ASP A 43 58.42 30.49 -9.24
C ASP A 43 58.24 30.26 -7.72
N LYS A 44 57.41 29.28 -7.33
CA LYS A 44 57.14 29.00 -5.91
C LYS A 44 58.30 28.28 -5.22
N GLU A 45 58.97 27.36 -5.93
CA GLU A 45 60.20 26.71 -5.44
C GLU A 45 61.37 27.71 -5.40
N GLY A 46 61.54 28.55 -6.42
CA GLY A 46 62.56 29.60 -6.45
C GLY A 46 62.43 30.59 -5.30
N LEU A 47 61.22 31.09 -5.03
CA LEU A 47 60.95 31.99 -3.90
C LEU A 47 61.17 31.32 -2.53
N TYR A 48 60.91 30.02 -2.42
CA TYR A 48 61.16 29.29 -1.18
C TYR A 48 62.65 29.08 -0.93
N GLU A 49 63.42 28.74 -1.97
CA GLU A 49 64.88 28.62 -1.90
C GLU A 49 65.55 29.96 -1.59
N GLU A 50 65.08 31.05 -2.20
CA GLU A 50 65.56 32.40 -1.93
C GLU A 50 65.26 32.81 -0.48
N ASN A 51 64.06 32.50 0.04
CA ASN A 51 63.73 32.72 1.46
C ASN A 51 64.64 31.92 2.40
N LEU A 52 64.97 30.69 2.02
CA LEU A 52 65.86 29.84 2.81
C LEU A 52 67.30 30.37 2.81
N LYS A 53 67.79 30.86 1.66
CA LYS A 53 69.11 31.52 1.54
C LYS A 53 69.18 32.79 2.39
N LEU A 54 68.20 33.69 2.24
CA LEU A 54 68.14 34.93 3.01
C LEU A 54 68.06 34.68 4.52
N LYS A 55 67.34 33.63 4.97
CA LYS A 55 67.32 33.23 6.39
C LYS A 55 68.68 32.76 6.90
N LYS A 56 69.44 32.03 6.08
CA LYS A 56 70.79 31.58 6.43
C LYS A 56 71.75 32.76 6.50
N GLU A 57 71.71 33.66 5.52
CA GLU A 57 72.50 34.90 5.53
C GLU A 57 72.16 35.78 6.74
N LEU A 58 70.86 35.95 7.05
CA LEU A 58 70.43 36.69 8.23
C LEU A 58 70.96 36.07 9.54
N GLN A 59 70.96 34.74 9.65
CA GLN A 59 71.54 34.05 10.81
C GLN A 59 73.06 34.25 10.90
N GLN A 60 73.75 34.22 9.75
CA GLN A 60 75.20 34.42 9.68
C GLN A 60 75.58 35.84 10.09
N VAL A 61 74.90 36.87 9.56
CA VAL A 61 75.11 38.26 9.95
C VAL A 61 74.79 38.49 11.44
N LYS A 62 73.72 37.87 11.97
CA LYS A 62 73.41 37.93 13.41
C LYS A 62 74.52 37.32 14.28
N PHE A 63 75.16 36.26 13.80
CA PHE A 63 76.29 35.64 14.48
C PHE A 63 77.54 36.52 14.43
N GLU A 64 77.85 37.10 13.27
CA GLU A 64 78.96 38.04 13.10
C GLU A 64 78.79 39.30 13.95
N LEU A 65 77.59 39.89 13.97
CA LEU A 65 77.27 41.04 14.83
C LEU A 65 77.46 40.72 16.32
N LYS A 66 77.11 39.50 16.75
CA LYS A 66 77.32 39.06 18.13
C LYS A 66 78.81 38.96 18.47
N LYS A 67 79.62 38.45 17.52
CA LYS A 67 81.07 38.36 17.65
C LYS A 67 81.72 39.74 17.73
N GLU A 68 81.36 40.66 16.82
CA GLU A 68 81.88 42.03 16.82
C GLU A 68 81.47 42.81 18.07
N ARG A 69 80.24 42.65 18.57
CA ARG A 69 79.83 43.26 19.86
C ARG A 69 80.67 42.77 21.03
N GLN A 70 81.07 41.49 21.00
CA GLN A 70 81.90 40.89 22.03
C GLN A 70 83.35 41.38 21.94
N GLU A 71 83.88 41.54 20.72
CA GLU A 71 85.20 42.14 20.48
C GLU A 71 85.22 43.63 20.87
N HIS A 72 84.19 44.40 20.53
CA HIS A 72 84.04 45.80 20.95
C HIS A 72 84.01 45.91 22.48
N ALA A 73 83.24 45.07 23.17
CA ALA A 73 83.22 45.06 24.64
C ALA A 73 84.58 44.69 25.26
N ASN A 74 85.36 43.85 24.59
CA ASN A 74 86.72 43.50 25.03
C ASN A 74 87.70 44.65 24.81
N PHE A 75 87.65 45.33 23.66
CA PHE A 75 88.46 46.51 23.37
C PHE A 75 88.10 47.70 24.28
N GLU A 76 86.81 47.95 24.53
CA GLU A 76 86.35 49.01 25.42
C GLU A 76 86.85 48.81 26.86
N LYS A 77 86.90 47.54 27.33
CA LYS A 77 87.54 47.17 28.60
C LYS A 77 89.06 47.33 28.59
N GLN A 78 89.70 47.21 27.42
CA GLN A 78 91.14 47.37 27.25
C GLN A 78 91.52 48.86 27.25
N VAL A 79 90.78 49.70 26.51
CA VAL A 79 90.93 51.16 26.47
C VAL A 79 90.64 51.80 27.84
N GLN A 80 89.66 51.29 28.60
CA GLN A 80 89.45 51.74 29.99
C GLN A 80 90.62 51.40 30.94
N LYS A 81 91.48 50.44 30.60
CA LYS A 81 92.65 50.04 31.42
C LYS A 81 93.96 50.73 31.02
N THR A 82 94.06 51.27 29.81
CA THR A 82 95.25 51.95 29.29
C THR A 82 94.84 53.30 28.71
N ASN A 83 95.08 54.37 29.48
CA ASN A 83 94.80 55.75 29.10
C ASN A 83 95.76 56.23 27.99
N GLU A 84 95.67 55.71 26.76
CA GLU A 84 96.42 56.26 25.61
C GLU A 84 95.86 55.91 24.21
N THR A 85 95.89 56.94 23.36
CA THR A 85 95.91 57.01 21.88
C THR A 85 94.60 57.09 21.05
N GLN A 86 94.51 58.21 20.33
CA GLN A 86 93.52 58.67 19.35
C GLN A 86 93.20 57.67 18.22
N LYS A 87 94.05 56.66 17.98
CA LYS A 87 93.85 55.61 16.98
C LYS A 87 92.75 54.61 17.38
N ASP A 88 92.63 54.29 18.66
CA ASP A 88 91.62 53.33 19.14
C ASP A 88 90.20 53.90 19.06
N PHE A 89 90.06 55.21 19.26
CA PHE A 89 88.79 55.93 19.08
C PHE A 89 88.32 55.93 17.62
N GLN A 90 89.25 55.96 16.66
CA GLN A 90 88.95 55.95 15.23
C GLN A 90 88.48 54.56 14.78
N VAL A 91 89.03 53.48 15.36
CA VAL A 91 88.55 52.12 15.16
C VAL A 91 87.13 51.95 15.71
N ILE A 92 86.84 52.46 16.92
CA ILE A 92 85.50 52.42 17.52
C ILE A 92 84.47 53.17 16.65
N LEU A 93 84.82 54.35 16.14
CA LEU A 93 83.95 55.11 15.24
C LEU A 93 83.68 54.34 13.94
N SER A 94 84.70 53.69 13.36
CA SER A 94 84.55 52.88 12.15
C SER A 94 83.65 51.66 12.36
N GLN A 95 83.75 50.99 13.50
CA GLN A 95 82.86 49.88 13.88
C GLN A 95 81.42 50.36 14.10
N ARG A 96 81.23 51.54 14.70
CA ARG A 96 79.90 52.12 14.91
C ARG A 96 79.18 52.47 13.60
N VAL A 97 79.93 52.87 12.57
CA VAL A 97 79.39 53.09 11.21
C VAL A 97 78.98 51.76 10.59
N ARG A 98 79.83 50.73 10.67
CA ARG A 98 79.49 49.37 10.18
C ARG A 98 78.25 48.79 10.84
N ILE A 99 78.09 48.95 12.16
CA ILE A 99 76.89 48.51 12.88
C ILE A 99 75.64 49.22 12.35
N LYS A 100 75.71 50.54 12.11
CA LYS A 100 74.57 51.29 11.56
C LYS A 100 74.21 50.85 10.13
N ASP A 101 75.20 50.53 9.32
CA ASP A 101 74.97 50.06 7.95
C ASP A 101 74.38 48.63 7.95
N GLN A 102 74.83 47.77 8.87
CA GLN A 102 74.24 46.45 9.08
C GLN A 102 72.79 46.53 9.61
N ASP A 103 72.49 47.45 10.54
CA ASP A 103 71.13 47.66 11.04
C ASP A 103 70.17 48.15 9.94
N LYS A 104 70.65 49.00 9.02
CA LYS A 104 69.87 49.40 7.84
C LYS A 104 69.58 48.23 6.92
N LEU A 105 70.58 47.41 6.63
CA LEU A 105 70.43 46.22 5.77
C LEU A 105 69.46 45.20 6.39
N ILE A 106 69.51 45.00 7.71
CA ILE A 106 68.54 44.14 8.42
C ILE A 106 67.12 44.65 8.21
N LYS A 107 66.91 45.97 8.35
CA LYS A 107 65.59 46.56 8.18
C LYS A 107 65.06 46.41 6.75
N GLU A 108 65.90 46.60 5.74
CA GLU A 108 65.53 46.39 4.33
C GLU A 108 65.18 44.93 4.05
N LEU A 109 65.94 43.98 4.60
CA LEU A 109 65.65 42.55 4.46
C LEU A 109 64.36 42.14 5.19
N GLU A 110 64.09 42.70 6.37
CA GLU A 110 62.85 42.46 7.10
C GLU A 110 61.62 42.98 6.32
N ASP A 111 61.71 44.16 5.71
CA ASP A 111 60.65 44.73 4.88
C ASP A 111 60.41 43.89 3.61
N GLN A 112 61.45 43.37 2.97
CA GLN A 112 61.33 42.46 1.81
C GLN A 112 60.66 41.13 2.20
N VAL A 113 61.05 40.53 3.34
CA VAL A 113 60.41 39.31 3.85
C VAL A 113 58.93 39.56 4.18
N PHE A 114 58.59 40.73 4.71
CA PHE A 114 57.20 41.10 4.99
C PHE A 114 56.36 41.25 3.71
N GLN A 115 56.89 41.92 2.68
CA GLN A 115 56.26 42.05 1.36
C GLN A 115 56.01 40.68 0.71
N LEU A 116 57.01 39.79 0.75
CA LEU A 116 56.92 38.45 0.17
C LEU A 116 55.92 37.53 0.88
N LYS A 117 55.70 37.71 2.20
CA LYS A 117 54.63 36.99 2.93
C LYS A 117 53.22 37.45 2.56
N ARG A 118 53.05 38.73 2.22
CA ARG A 118 51.73 39.34 1.97
C ARG A 118 51.15 38.99 0.59
N ASN A 119 52.00 38.69 -0.40
CA ASN A 119 51.58 38.30 -1.74
C ASN A 119 50.85 36.94 -1.82
N PRO A 120 51.37 35.83 -1.26
CA PRO A 120 50.72 34.52 -1.37
C PRO A 120 49.37 34.46 -0.63
N GLU A 121 49.19 35.18 0.47
CA GLU A 121 47.90 35.27 1.16
C GLU A 121 46.82 35.97 0.31
N ARG A 122 47.20 37.04 -0.39
CA ARG A 122 46.28 37.74 -1.31
C ARG A 122 45.88 36.88 -2.51
N THR A 123 46.81 36.12 -3.07
CA THR A 123 46.52 35.24 -4.22
C THR A 123 45.60 34.09 -3.80
N LYS A 124 45.88 33.45 -2.66
CA LYS A 124 45.06 32.35 -2.14
C LYS A 124 43.62 32.80 -1.82
N ASN A 125 43.45 34.00 -1.26
CA ASN A 125 42.11 34.53 -0.99
C ASN A 125 41.33 34.81 -2.27
N LYS A 126 41.97 35.34 -3.32
CA LYS A 126 41.33 35.53 -4.63
C LYS A 126 40.93 34.22 -5.30
N GLU A 127 41.75 33.18 -5.16
CA GLU A 127 41.43 31.83 -5.66
C GLU A 127 40.20 31.24 -4.95
N LEU A 128 40.14 31.37 -3.62
CA LEU A 128 39.00 30.91 -2.83
C LEU A 128 37.72 31.69 -3.16
N GLU A 129 37.81 33.00 -3.39
CA GLU A 129 36.66 33.82 -3.83
C GLU A 129 36.15 33.40 -5.21
N ALA A 130 37.04 33.10 -6.15
CA ALA A 130 36.67 32.61 -7.47
C ALA A 130 36.01 31.22 -7.41
N GLU A 131 36.53 30.31 -6.58
CA GLU A 131 35.96 28.97 -6.39
C GLU A 131 34.57 29.03 -5.73
N LEU A 132 34.38 29.93 -4.76
CA LEU A 132 33.08 30.16 -4.13
C LEU A 132 32.04 30.66 -5.15
N GLU A 133 32.42 31.55 -6.05
CA GLU A 133 31.52 32.09 -7.06
C GLU A 133 31.14 31.04 -8.11
N GLU A 134 32.09 30.20 -8.55
CA GLU A 134 31.82 29.06 -9.44
C GLU A 134 30.82 28.08 -8.80
N GLN A 135 30.95 27.82 -7.49
CA GLN A 135 30.00 26.96 -6.77
C GLN A 135 28.60 27.56 -6.67
N LYS A 136 28.48 28.88 -6.47
CA LYS A 136 27.16 29.55 -6.45
C LYS A 136 26.47 29.46 -7.81
N GLU A 137 27.20 29.68 -8.91
CA GLU A 137 26.65 29.53 -10.26
C GLU A 137 26.18 28.09 -10.52
N ALA A 138 26.97 27.10 -10.10
CA ALA A 138 26.60 25.69 -10.23
C ALA A 138 25.34 25.36 -9.43
N TYR A 139 25.22 25.88 -8.20
CA TYR A 139 24.03 25.72 -7.37
C TYR A 139 22.79 26.34 -8.01
N GLN A 140 22.90 27.56 -8.55
CA GLN A 140 21.78 28.24 -9.20
C GLN A 140 21.31 27.49 -10.46
N LYS A 141 22.24 26.95 -11.26
CA LYS A 141 21.91 26.09 -12.41
C LYS A 141 21.19 24.82 -11.99
N LEU A 142 21.64 24.17 -10.91
CA LEU A 142 20.99 22.98 -10.37
C LEU A 142 19.57 23.28 -9.88
N GLN A 143 19.37 24.41 -9.20
CA GLN A 143 18.05 24.82 -8.72
C GLN A 143 17.06 25.05 -9.87
N LEU A 144 17.49 25.74 -10.94
CA LEU A 144 16.67 25.93 -12.15
C LEU A 144 16.31 24.60 -12.82
N TYR A 145 17.26 23.67 -12.89
CA TYR A 145 17.02 22.34 -13.44
C TYR A 145 15.98 21.55 -12.64
N ILE A 146 16.10 21.54 -11.31
CA ILE A 146 15.15 20.86 -10.42
C ILE A 146 13.75 21.46 -10.60
N SER A 147 13.61 22.79 -10.57
CA SER A 147 12.32 23.44 -10.76
C SER A 147 11.69 23.12 -12.13
N SER A 148 12.49 23.13 -13.20
CA SER A 148 12.02 22.75 -14.54
C SER A 148 11.56 21.30 -14.59
N LYS A 149 12.31 20.40 -13.93
CA LYS A 149 11.98 18.96 -13.96
C LYS A 149 10.72 18.65 -13.16
N CYS A 150 10.56 19.24 -11.97
CA CYS A 150 9.34 19.11 -11.17
C CYS A 150 8.10 19.60 -11.92
N ASN A 151 8.19 20.72 -12.64
CA ASN A 151 7.08 21.26 -13.43
C ASN A 151 6.72 20.35 -14.61
N GLN A 152 7.72 19.76 -15.27
CA GLN A 152 7.50 18.80 -16.35
C GLN A 152 6.77 17.55 -15.82
N ASP A 153 7.26 16.98 -14.73
CA ASP A 153 6.68 15.77 -14.13
C ASP A 153 5.24 16.02 -13.63
N ALA A 154 4.96 17.22 -13.10
CA ALA A 154 3.60 17.63 -12.70
C ALA A 154 2.65 17.74 -13.91
N ASN A 155 3.10 18.31 -15.02
CA ASN A 155 2.31 18.42 -16.25
C ASN A 155 2.06 17.06 -16.90
N GLU A 156 3.06 16.18 -16.95
CA GLU A 156 2.92 14.82 -17.45
C GLU A 156 1.90 14.04 -16.60
N THR A 157 1.97 14.17 -15.27
CA THR A 157 1.00 13.56 -14.35
C THR A 157 -0.42 14.08 -14.59
N LEU A 158 -0.58 15.39 -14.81
CA LEU A 158 -1.88 16.00 -15.06
C LEU A 158 -2.48 15.55 -16.39
N MET A 159 -1.67 15.42 -17.46
CA MET A 159 -2.13 14.88 -18.74
C MET A 159 -2.55 13.41 -18.64
N VAL A 160 -1.78 12.58 -17.92
CA VAL A 160 -2.13 11.18 -17.68
C VAL A 160 -3.45 11.06 -16.92
N ASN A 161 -3.64 11.87 -15.87
CA ASN A 161 -4.87 11.89 -15.08
C ASN A 161 -6.08 12.32 -15.92
N GLN A 162 -5.93 13.32 -16.78
CA GLN A 162 -7.00 13.77 -17.67
C GLN A 162 -7.38 12.69 -18.69
N SER A 163 -6.38 12.04 -19.31
CA SER A 163 -6.62 10.91 -20.21
C SER A 163 -7.33 9.75 -19.52
N LEU A 164 -6.94 9.43 -18.28
CA LEU A 164 -7.57 8.37 -17.48
C LEU A 164 -9.04 8.70 -17.18
N LYS A 165 -9.33 9.96 -16.84
CA LYS A 165 -10.70 10.44 -16.59
C LYS A 165 -11.58 10.29 -17.82
N ASP A 166 -11.11 10.72 -18.98
CA ASP A 166 -11.85 10.61 -20.23
C ASP A 166 -12.10 9.14 -20.60
N GLN A 167 -11.12 8.28 -20.35
CA GLN A 167 -11.25 6.84 -20.61
C GLN A 167 -12.24 6.16 -19.66
N ILE A 168 -12.26 6.52 -18.37
CA ILE A 168 -13.28 6.06 -17.43
C ILE A 168 -14.68 6.48 -17.89
N GLN A 169 -14.84 7.72 -18.34
CA GLN A 169 -16.12 8.23 -18.82
C GLN A 169 -16.62 7.48 -20.06
N ILE A 170 -15.72 7.19 -21.02
CA ILE A 170 -16.06 6.39 -22.21
C ILE A 170 -16.52 4.99 -21.80
N ASN A 171 -15.80 4.33 -20.89
CA ASN A 171 -16.14 2.98 -20.43
C ASN A 171 -17.50 2.95 -19.71
N LEU A 172 -17.80 3.97 -18.90
CA LEU A 172 -19.08 4.09 -18.20
C LEU A 172 -20.24 4.21 -19.20
N VAL A 173 -20.08 5.04 -20.24
CA VAL A 173 -21.10 5.22 -21.30
C VAL A 173 -21.31 3.93 -22.08
N GLN A 174 -20.25 3.14 -22.33
CA GLN A 174 -20.37 1.86 -23.01
C GLN A 174 -21.08 0.81 -22.15
N ALA A 175 -20.76 0.74 -20.85
CA ALA A 175 -21.43 -0.17 -19.92
C ALA A 175 -22.94 0.11 -19.88
N TYR A 176 -23.34 1.37 -19.71
CA TYR A 176 -24.76 1.75 -19.73
C TYR A 176 -25.46 1.45 -21.07
N LYS A 177 -24.74 1.53 -22.19
CA LYS A 177 -25.30 1.12 -23.48
C LYS A 177 -25.53 -0.39 -23.56
N GLN A 178 -24.62 -1.18 -23.02
CA GLN A 178 -24.76 -2.63 -22.98
C GLN A 178 -25.91 -3.07 -22.06
N ASP A 179 -26.02 -2.47 -20.88
CA ASP A 179 -27.11 -2.75 -19.94
C ASP A 179 -28.47 -2.40 -20.56
N ASN A 180 -28.57 -1.25 -21.24
CA ASN A 180 -29.78 -0.89 -21.97
C ASN A 180 -30.13 -1.88 -23.08
N LEU A 181 -29.13 -2.44 -23.78
CA LEU A 181 -29.35 -3.47 -24.78
C LEU A 181 -29.87 -4.76 -24.15
N ASN A 182 -29.26 -5.21 -23.05
CA ASN A 182 -29.67 -6.40 -22.31
C ASN A 182 -31.10 -6.25 -21.78
N LEU A 183 -31.42 -5.10 -21.18
CA LEU A 183 -32.78 -4.78 -20.71
C LEU A 183 -33.78 -4.77 -21.86
N SER A 184 -33.41 -4.21 -23.02
CA SER A 184 -34.28 -4.20 -24.20
C SER A 184 -34.57 -5.62 -24.71
N GLN A 185 -33.57 -6.50 -24.72
CA GLN A 185 -33.73 -7.90 -25.08
C GLN A 185 -34.62 -8.66 -24.07
N MET A 186 -34.42 -8.41 -22.77
CA MET A 186 -35.25 -9.00 -21.71
C MET A 186 -36.72 -8.57 -21.83
N ILE A 187 -36.97 -7.28 -22.09
CA ILE A 187 -38.33 -6.76 -22.34
C ILE A 187 -38.97 -7.47 -23.52
N LEU A 188 -38.21 -7.68 -24.61
CA LEU A 188 -38.71 -8.33 -25.82
C LEU A 188 -39.06 -9.81 -25.56
N SER A 189 -38.24 -10.52 -24.78
CA SER A 189 -38.51 -11.90 -24.33
C SER A 189 -39.78 -11.98 -23.48
N LEU A 190 -39.93 -11.08 -22.51
CA LEU A 190 -41.11 -11.02 -21.65
C LEU A 190 -42.38 -10.70 -22.44
N GLN A 191 -42.29 -9.83 -23.46
CA GLN A 191 -43.41 -9.56 -24.36
C GLN A 191 -43.83 -10.79 -25.16
N GLN A 192 -42.87 -11.60 -25.65
CA GLN A 192 -43.16 -12.85 -26.36
C GLN A 192 -43.82 -13.88 -25.44
N GLU A 193 -43.31 -14.05 -24.22
CA GLU A 193 -43.89 -14.96 -23.22
C GLU A 193 -45.32 -14.55 -22.85
N ASN A 194 -45.55 -13.25 -22.61
CA ASN A 194 -46.87 -12.73 -22.27
C ASN A 194 -47.87 -12.92 -23.42
N HIS A 195 -47.44 -12.75 -24.67
CA HIS A 195 -48.27 -13.08 -25.84
C HIS A 195 -48.61 -14.59 -25.89
N GLY A 196 -47.66 -15.47 -25.58
CA GLY A 196 -47.91 -16.91 -25.46
C GLY A 196 -48.92 -17.26 -24.37
N LEU A 197 -48.80 -16.63 -23.20
CA LEU A 197 -49.76 -16.79 -22.10
C LEU A 197 -51.17 -16.32 -22.48
N GLN A 198 -51.29 -15.20 -23.18
CA GLN A 198 -52.59 -14.71 -23.68
C GLN A 198 -53.24 -15.70 -24.66
N GLN A 199 -52.46 -16.31 -25.56
CA GLN A 199 -52.98 -17.35 -26.46
C GLN A 199 -53.46 -18.59 -25.69
N ASN A 200 -52.69 -19.04 -24.70
CA ASN A 200 -53.07 -20.16 -23.84
C ASN A 200 -54.34 -19.87 -23.06
N GLN A 201 -54.47 -18.66 -22.51
CA GLN A 201 -55.68 -18.24 -21.79
C GLN A 201 -56.92 -18.26 -22.70
N LEU A 202 -56.77 -17.84 -23.95
CA LEU A 202 -57.85 -17.91 -24.94
C LEU A 202 -58.25 -19.36 -25.26
N SER A 203 -57.26 -20.26 -25.40
CA SER A 203 -57.49 -21.68 -25.63
C SER A 203 -58.25 -22.34 -24.47
N ILE A 204 -57.80 -22.11 -23.24
CA ILE A 204 -58.45 -22.62 -22.02
C ILE A 204 -59.88 -22.09 -21.91
N LYS A 205 -60.11 -20.81 -22.25
CA LYS A 205 -61.46 -20.21 -22.25
C LYS A 205 -62.37 -20.92 -23.26
N ASN A 206 -61.88 -21.16 -24.48
CA ASN A 206 -62.66 -21.87 -25.51
C ASN A 206 -62.99 -23.30 -25.10
N GLU A 207 -62.05 -24.00 -24.46
CA GLU A 207 -62.26 -25.36 -23.96
C GLU A 207 -63.26 -25.39 -22.81
N LYS A 208 -63.17 -24.43 -21.87
CA LYS A 208 -64.15 -24.25 -20.81
C LYS A 208 -65.56 -24.01 -21.38
N ASP A 209 -65.69 -23.16 -22.39
CA ASP A 209 -66.99 -22.88 -23.02
C ASP A 209 -67.56 -24.13 -23.71
N ARG A 210 -66.71 -24.93 -24.38
CA ARG A 210 -67.10 -26.23 -24.95
C ARG A 210 -67.61 -27.21 -23.89
N LEU A 211 -66.86 -27.38 -22.80
CA LEU A 211 -67.24 -28.27 -21.69
C LEU A 211 -68.53 -27.80 -21.01
N THR A 212 -68.70 -26.50 -20.84
CA THR A 212 -69.92 -25.90 -20.26
C THR A 212 -71.14 -26.18 -21.14
N ASN A 213 -71.01 -26.02 -22.46
CA ASN A 213 -72.09 -26.35 -23.39
C ASN A 213 -72.42 -27.85 -23.39
N ARG A 214 -71.39 -28.71 -23.30
CA ARG A 214 -71.58 -30.15 -23.20
C ARG A 214 -72.31 -30.57 -21.92
N LEU A 215 -71.99 -29.94 -20.80
CA LEU A 215 -72.71 -30.13 -19.54
C LEU A 215 -74.19 -29.76 -19.68
N LYS A 216 -74.51 -28.61 -20.27
CA LYS A 216 -75.91 -28.19 -20.52
C LYS A 216 -76.67 -29.17 -21.42
N GLU A 217 -76.02 -29.76 -22.42
CA GLU A 217 -76.63 -30.81 -23.25
C GLU A 217 -76.94 -32.07 -22.43
N LEU A 218 -75.99 -32.52 -21.60
CA LEU A 218 -76.17 -33.67 -20.72
C LEU A 218 -77.28 -33.44 -19.69
N GLU A 219 -77.36 -32.24 -19.10
CA GLU A 219 -78.44 -31.85 -18.19
C GLU A 219 -79.81 -31.93 -18.88
N LYS A 220 -79.94 -31.42 -20.11
CA LYS A 220 -81.18 -31.54 -20.90
C LYS A 220 -81.55 -32.98 -21.22
N GLN A 221 -80.56 -33.80 -21.60
CA GLN A 221 -80.78 -35.23 -21.83
C GLN A 221 -81.24 -35.94 -20.57
N PHE A 222 -80.62 -35.63 -19.43
CA PHE A 222 -81.01 -36.16 -18.13
C PHE A 222 -82.44 -35.78 -17.75
N GLU A 223 -82.84 -34.51 -17.91
CA GLU A 223 -84.23 -34.08 -17.70
C GLU A 223 -85.23 -34.79 -18.61
N SER A 224 -84.89 -35.00 -19.88
CA SER A 224 -85.73 -35.74 -20.83
C SER A 224 -85.92 -37.20 -20.41
N VAL A 225 -84.84 -37.88 -20.03
CA VAL A 225 -84.87 -39.26 -19.52
C VAL A 225 -85.69 -39.32 -18.24
N ASN A 226 -85.52 -38.35 -17.33
CA ASN A 226 -86.25 -38.31 -16.07
C ASN A 226 -87.77 -38.10 -16.28
N LYS A 227 -88.15 -37.22 -17.22
CA LYS A 227 -89.56 -37.05 -17.64
C LYS A 227 -90.13 -38.34 -18.24
N HIS A 228 -89.38 -39.01 -19.10
CA HIS A 228 -89.81 -40.28 -19.68
C HIS A 228 -89.98 -41.37 -18.62
N MET A 229 -89.07 -41.43 -17.64
CA MET A 229 -89.16 -42.35 -16.51
C MET A 229 -90.39 -42.07 -15.64
N MET A 230 -90.73 -40.79 -15.40
CA MET A 230 -91.96 -40.40 -14.71
C MET A 230 -93.21 -40.83 -15.50
N TYR A 231 -93.22 -40.63 -16.82
CA TYR A 231 -94.32 -41.06 -17.69
C TYR A 231 -94.49 -42.59 -17.65
N MET A 232 -93.41 -43.36 -17.75
CA MET A 232 -93.48 -44.83 -17.62
C MET A 232 -93.98 -45.27 -16.24
N ARG A 233 -93.54 -44.62 -15.15
CA ARG A 233 -94.08 -44.91 -13.80
C ARG A 233 -95.58 -44.61 -13.71
N GLN A 234 -96.06 -43.57 -14.39
CA GLN A 234 -97.47 -43.20 -14.43
C GLN A 234 -98.30 -44.18 -15.28
N GLU A 235 -97.77 -44.64 -16.42
CA GLU A 235 -98.38 -45.72 -17.22
C GLU A 235 -98.45 -47.05 -16.45
N MET A 236 -97.41 -47.40 -15.68
CA MET A 236 -97.42 -48.60 -14.83
C MET A 236 -98.43 -48.50 -13.68
N GLN A 237 -98.72 -47.30 -13.17
CA GLN A 237 -99.80 -47.10 -12.19
C GLN A 237 -101.20 -47.19 -12.83
N ASN A 238 -101.32 -46.81 -14.11
CA ASN A 238 -102.58 -46.83 -14.87
C ASN A 238 -102.91 -48.21 -15.48
N THR A 239 -101.92 -49.08 -15.66
CA THR A 239 -102.09 -50.45 -16.17
C THR A 239 -102.19 -51.47 -15.03
N LYS A 240 -103.14 -51.26 -14.10
CA LYS A 240 -103.65 -52.36 -13.24
C LYS A 240 -104.58 -53.26 -14.06
N LYS A 241 -104.01 -54.08 -14.95
CA LYS A 241 -104.51 -55.37 -15.49
C LYS A 241 -103.73 -55.71 -16.75
N GLN A 242 -102.50 -56.19 -16.60
CA GLN A 242 -101.92 -57.29 -17.37
C GLN A 242 -100.49 -57.51 -16.87
N THR A 243 -100.15 -58.77 -16.63
CA THR A 243 -98.82 -59.23 -16.23
C THR A 243 -97.76 -58.73 -17.22
N PRO A 244 -96.66 -58.09 -16.75
CA PRO A 244 -95.65 -57.56 -17.64
C PRO A 244 -94.84 -58.71 -18.26
N SER A 245 -94.58 -58.61 -19.57
CA SER A 245 -93.72 -59.52 -20.33
C SER A 245 -92.28 -59.51 -19.78
N GLU A 246 -91.62 -60.68 -19.74
CA GLU A 246 -90.24 -60.90 -19.26
C GLU A 246 -89.21 -59.95 -19.90
N ASP A 247 -89.43 -59.50 -21.14
CA ASP A 247 -88.53 -58.57 -21.83
C ASP A 247 -88.50 -57.19 -21.16
N TYR A 248 -89.60 -56.76 -20.55
CA TYR A 248 -89.66 -55.48 -19.82
C TYR A 248 -88.92 -55.56 -18.49
N LEU A 249 -88.96 -56.71 -17.81
CA LEU A 249 -88.22 -56.93 -16.57
C LEU A 249 -86.70 -56.92 -16.82
N LYS A 250 -86.24 -57.58 -17.89
CA LYS A 250 -84.82 -57.51 -18.31
C LYS A 250 -84.35 -56.09 -18.64
N LYS A 251 -85.17 -55.31 -19.36
CA LYS A 251 -84.86 -53.91 -19.69
C LYS A 251 -84.74 -53.03 -18.44
N ILE A 252 -85.57 -53.29 -17.42
CA ILE A 252 -85.54 -52.58 -16.14
C ILE A 252 -84.28 -52.94 -15.37
N ASP A 253 -83.88 -54.22 -15.33
CA ASP A 253 -82.64 -54.66 -14.68
C ASP A 253 -81.40 -54.06 -15.36
N GLU A 254 -81.35 -54.05 -16.70
CA GLU A 254 -80.26 -53.42 -17.47
C GLU A 254 -80.15 -51.91 -17.15
N LEU A 255 -81.28 -51.20 -17.13
CA LEU A 255 -81.31 -49.78 -16.79
C LEU A 255 -80.94 -49.53 -15.32
N GLN A 256 -81.36 -50.39 -14.38
CA GLN A 256 -80.95 -50.30 -12.98
C GLN A 256 -79.44 -50.50 -12.82
N GLN A 257 -78.87 -51.46 -13.54
CA GLN A 257 -77.43 -51.72 -13.50
C GLN A 257 -76.63 -50.56 -14.11
N GLN A 258 -77.15 -49.95 -15.18
CA GLN A 258 -76.55 -48.76 -15.80
C GLN A 258 -76.59 -47.54 -14.87
N VAL A 259 -77.71 -47.31 -14.18
CA VAL A 259 -77.84 -46.25 -13.15
C VAL A 259 -76.89 -46.51 -11.99
N GLN A 260 -76.73 -47.76 -11.55
CA GLN A 260 -75.84 -48.12 -10.45
C GLN A 260 -74.36 -47.90 -10.81
N ASN A 261 -73.98 -48.19 -12.07
CA ASN A 261 -72.64 -47.90 -12.58
C ASN A 261 -72.37 -46.40 -12.71
N GLN A 262 -73.34 -45.63 -13.21
CA GLN A 262 -73.22 -44.17 -13.28
C GLN A 262 -73.14 -43.54 -11.88
N ALA A 263 -73.88 -44.06 -10.90
CA ALA A 263 -73.81 -43.60 -9.51
C ALA A 263 -72.41 -43.83 -8.88
N LYS A 264 -71.80 -44.99 -9.14
CA LYS A 264 -70.41 -45.28 -8.70
C LYS A 264 -69.40 -44.33 -9.36
N GLN A 265 -69.56 -44.06 -10.65
CA GLN A 265 -68.68 -43.15 -11.38
C GLN A 265 -68.82 -41.69 -10.90
N LEU A 266 -70.05 -41.26 -10.59
CA LEU A 266 -70.34 -39.97 -9.96
C LEU A 266 -69.68 -39.85 -8.57
N GLN A 267 -69.70 -40.92 -7.78
CA GLN A 267 -69.07 -40.95 -6.47
C GLN A 267 -67.54 -40.86 -6.56
N GLN A 268 -66.93 -41.50 -7.56
CA GLN A 268 -65.49 -41.37 -7.83
C GLN A 268 -65.12 -39.96 -8.27
N ASN A 269 -65.89 -39.35 -9.17
CA ASN A 269 -65.65 -37.99 -9.62
C ASN A 269 -65.82 -36.96 -8.49
N LYS A 270 -66.77 -37.16 -7.55
CA LYS A 270 -66.90 -36.30 -6.37
C LYS A 270 -65.65 -36.33 -5.48
N LYS A 271 -65.08 -37.51 -5.23
CA LYS A 271 -63.82 -37.62 -4.47
C LYS A 271 -62.66 -36.91 -5.16
N LEU A 272 -62.56 -37.07 -6.49
CA LEU A 272 -61.52 -36.39 -7.27
C LEU A 272 -61.66 -34.86 -7.23
N ILE A 273 -62.89 -34.35 -7.25
CA ILE A 273 -63.15 -32.92 -7.10
C ILE A 273 -62.74 -32.43 -5.70
N GLU A 274 -63.10 -33.15 -4.64
CA GLU A 274 -62.65 -32.82 -3.27
C GLU A 274 -61.12 -32.78 -3.14
N GLU A 275 -60.42 -33.76 -3.71
CA GLU A 275 -58.94 -33.79 -3.72
C GLU A 275 -58.34 -32.59 -4.48
N LEU A 276 -58.92 -32.23 -5.63
CA LEU A 276 -58.48 -31.08 -6.41
C LEU A 276 -58.78 -29.74 -5.72
N GLU A 277 -59.92 -29.61 -5.06
CA GLU A 277 -60.28 -28.43 -4.27
C GLU A 277 -59.33 -28.26 -3.08
N GLN A 278 -58.98 -29.36 -2.39
CA GLN A 278 -58.01 -29.35 -1.30
C GLN A 278 -56.62 -28.91 -1.78
N LYS A 279 -56.14 -29.49 -2.89
CA LYS A 279 -54.85 -29.15 -3.49
C LYS A 279 -54.80 -27.71 -4.00
N ASN A 280 -55.91 -27.20 -4.52
CA ASN A 280 -56.03 -25.80 -4.93
C ASN A 280 -55.99 -24.85 -3.72
N GLY A 281 -56.60 -25.23 -2.59
CA GLY A 281 -56.51 -24.50 -1.33
C GLY A 281 -55.07 -24.41 -0.79
N GLU A 282 -54.32 -25.50 -0.86
CA GLU A 282 -52.89 -25.53 -0.47
C GLU A 282 -52.03 -24.63 -1.38
N LEU A 283 -52.25 -24.68 -2.69
CA LEU A 283 -51.56 -23.81 -3.66
C LEU A 283 -51.87 -22.33 -3.42
N GLN A 284 -53.13 -22.01 -3.13
CA GLN A 284 -53.54 -20.63 -2.81
C GLN A 284 -52.87 -20.14 -1.52
N HIS A 285 -52.81 -20.98 -0.49
CA HIS A 285 -52.11 -20.66 0.76
C HIS A 285 -50.62 -20.42 0.54
N ASN A 286 -49.95 -21.28 -0.24
CA ASN A 286 -48.52 -21.10 -0.57
C ASN A 286 -48.26 -19.82 -1.36
N TYR A 287 -49.14 -19.46 -2.29
CA TYR A 287 -49.05 -18.20 -3.03
C TYR A 287 -49.16 -16.98 -2.11
N ASP A 288 -50.10 -17.00 -1.16
CA ASP A 288 -50.27 -15.91 -0.20
C ASP A 288 -49.07 -15.77 0.75
N VAL A 289 -48.47 -16.89 1.18
CA VAL A 289 -47.24 -16.91 1.97
C VAL A 289 -46.06 -16.32 1.17
N PHE A 290 -45.90 -16.75 -0.09
CA PHE A 290 -44.83 -16.24 -0.96
C PHE A 290 -44.95 -14.73 -1.18
N LYS A 291 -46.16 -14.26 -1.49
CA LYS A 291 -46.46 -12.83 -1.67
C LYS A 291 -46.20 -12.02 -0.41
N SER A 292 -46.45 -12.59 0.77
CA SER A 292 -46.12 -11.95 2.06
C SER A 292 -44.60 -11.82 2.26
N MET A 293 -43.83 -12.86 1.91
CA MET A 293 -42.36 -12.81 1.99
C MET A 293 -41.77 -11.78 1.03
N GLU A 294 -42.24 -11.75 -0.22
CA GLU A 294 -41.82 -10.76 -1.22
C GLU A 294 -42.09 -9.32 -0.75
N SER A 295 -43.26 -9.08 -0.14
CA SER A 295 -43.59 -7.77 0.43
C SER A 295 -42.64 -7.36 1.55
N LYS A 296 -42.25 -8.28 2.44
CA LYS A 296 -41.30 -8.02 3.53
C LYS A 296 -39.90 -7.74 3.01
N GLU A 297 -39.49 -8.43 1.96
CA GLU A 297 -38.18 -8.22 1.33
C GLU A 297 -38.11 -6.87 0.60
N LYS A 298 -39.19 -6.50 -0.09
CA LYS A 298 -39.33 -5.18 -0.72
C LYS A 298 -39.28 -4.06 0.31
N GLU A 299 -39.89 -4.23 1.47
CA GLU A 299 -39.85 -3.27 2.58
C GLU A 299 -38.42 -3.10 3.13
N LYS A 300 -37.70 -4.21 3.39
CA LYS A 300 -36.29 -4.17 3.81
C LYS A 300 -35.38 -3.46 2.82
N LEU A 301 -35.58 -3.72 1.51
CA LEU A 301 -34.81 -3.05 0.46
C LEU A 301 -35.13 -1.56 0.40
N GLN A 302 -36.40 -1.18 0.56
CA GLN A 302 -36.83 0.21 0.60
C GLN A 302 -36.21 0.97 1.79
N ASP A 303 -36.16 0.34 2.97
CA ASP A 303 -35.51 0.92 4.17
C ASP A 303 -34.01 1.14 3.95
N ARG A 304 -33.33 0.17 3.32
CA ARG A 304 -31.91 0.31 2.98
C ARG A 304 -31.65 1.41 1.97
N LEU A 305 -32.54 1.57 0.99
CA LEU A 305 -32.50 2.64 0.00
C LEU A 305 -32.67 4.02 0.66
N ASN A 306 -33.60 4.14 1.61
CA ASN A 306 -33.80 5.35 2.39
C ASN A 306 -32.59 5.69 3.27
N MET A 307 -31.97 4.69 3.90
CA MET A 307 -30.75 4.86 4.69
C MET A 307 -29.58 5.38 3.85
N LEU A 308 -29.37 4.80 2.66
CA LEU A 308 -28.31 5.22 1.73
C LEU A 308 -28.54 6.65 1.22
N LYS A 309 -29.79 7.01 0.90
CA LYS A 309 -30.12 8.40 0.53
C LYS A 309 -29.74 9.38 1.63
N LYS A 310 -30.04 9.05 2.89
CA LYS A 310 -29.67 9.88 4.04
C LYS A 310 -28.16 10.02 4.20
N GLN A 311 -27.39 8.94 4.00
CA GLN A 311 -25.92 9.00 4.03
C GLN A 311 -25.34 9.87 2.92
N ILE A 312 -25.91 9.81 1.71
CA ILE A 312 -25.51 10.69 0.59
C ILE A 312 -25.79 12.15 0.93
N GLU A 313 -26.94 12.44 1.53
CA GLU A 313 -27.32 13.79 1.93
C GLU A 313 -26.41 14.34 3.03
N GLU A 314 -26.05 13.52 4.03
CA GLU A 314 -25.06 13.86 5.06
C GLU A 314 -23.65 14.11 4.49
N LEU A 315 -23.23 13.34 3.48
CA LEU A 315 -21.94 13.53 2.81
C LEU A 315 -21.92 14.80 1.94
N ASN A 316 -23.01 15.09 1.24
CA ASN A 316 -23.15 16.32 0.46
C ASN A 316 -23.14 17.55 1.39
N GLN A 317 -23.82 17.49 2.52
CA GLN A 317 -23.84 18.58 3.50
C GLN A 317 -22.44 18.83 4.09
N LYS A 318 -21.69 17.77 4.42
CA LYS A 318 -20.29 17.90 4.87
C LYS A 318 -19.38 18.50 3.79
N ARG A 319 -19.64 18.24 2.51
CA ARG A 319 -18.87 18.83 1.41
C ARG A 319 -19.14 20.33 1.30
N ASP A 320 -20.41 20.72 1.37
CA ASP A 320 -20.82 22.12 1.26
C ASP A 320 -20.32 22.95 2.47
N ASP A 321 -20.30 22.36 3.68
CA ASP A 321 -19.70 22.98 4.88
C ASP A 321 -18.16 23.16 4.76
N HIS A 322 -17.50 22.24 4.05
CA HIS A 322 -16.05 22.28 3.83
C HIS A 322 -15.64 23.29 2.74
N GLU A 323 -16.51 23.52 1.74
CA GLU A 323 -16.32 24.55 0.71
C GLU A 323 -16.54 25.97 1.28
N GLN A 324 -17.55 26.17 2.14
CA GLN A 324 -17.74 27.47 2.82
C GLN A 324 -16.62 27.80 3.83
N SER A 325 -15.94 26.80 4.37
CA SER A 325 -14.83 27.00 5.31
C SER A 325 -13.48 27.34 4.62
N GLN A 326 -13.35 27.12 3.30
CA GLN A 326 -12.12 27.41 2.55
C GLN A 326 -12.13 28.75 1.79
N GLU A 327 -13.29 29.38 1.56
CA GLU A 327 -13.35 30.71 0.93
C GLU A 327 -12.93 31.87 1.87
N GLY A 328 -12.71 31.61 3.16
CA GLY A 328 -12.30 32.63 4.13
C GLY A 328 -10.79 32.92 4.23
N SER A 329 -9.91 32.18 3.54
CA SER A 329 -8.47 32.16 3.89
C SER A 329 -7.48 32.55 2.79
N LEU A 330 -7.89 32.78 1.54
CA LEU A 330 -6.94 33.07 0.45
C LEU A 330 -7.37 34.26 -0.42
N GLN A 331 -7.48 35.43 0.20
CA GLN A 331 -7.20 36.69 -0.48
C GLN A 331 -5.72 37.01 -0.34
N SER A 332 -4.93 36.76 -1.38
CA SER A 332 -3.94 37.71 -1.94
C SER A 332 -2.95 37.01 -2.87
N ILE A 333 -2.61 37.72 -3.97
CA ILE A 333 -1.54 37.43 -4.94
C ILE A 333 -1.92 36.27 -5.91
N GLY A 334 -2.37 36.46 -7.16
CA GLY A 334 -2.05 37.50 -8.13
C GLY A 334 -1.47 36.82 -9.37
N LEU A 335 -2.30 36.24 -10.25
CA LEU A 335 -1.86 35.82 -11.60
C LEU A 335 -3.06 35.69 -12.56
N LYS A 336 -3.67 36.85 -12.86
CA LYS A 336 -4.55 37.03 -14.03
C LYS A 336 -3.70 37.56 -15.18
N GLN A 337 -3.08 36.69 -15.97
CA GLN A 337 -2.60 36.98 -17.32
C GLN A 337 -1.95 35.71 -17.89
N ALA A 338 -2.69 34.94 -18.69
CA ALA A 338 -2.20 34.11 -19.81
C ALA A 338 -3.25 33.06 -20.20
N MET A 339 -4.44 33.46 -20.66
CA MET A 339 -5.27 32.59 -21.50
C MET A 339 -6.22 33.44 -22.35
N THR A 340 -5.62 34.16 -23.28
CA THR A 340 -6.30 34.62 -24.48
C THR A 340 -5.25 34.54 -25.58
N ILE A 341 -5.54 33.77 -26.64
CA ILE A 341 -5.04 33.85 -28.03
C ILE A 341 -4.98 32.42 -28.63
N TYR A 342 -5.72 32.27 -29.74
CA TYR A 342 -5.99 31.10 -30.60
C TYR A 342 -6.99 30.06 -30.02
N GLY A 343 -8.25 29.96 -30.44
CA GLY A 343 -8.94 30.43 -31.64
C GLY A 343 -9.07 29.32 -32.69
N SER A 344 -10.17 28.57 -32.69
CA SER A 344 -10.75 27.94 -33.90
C SER A 344 -12.10 27.25 -33.63
N PRO A 345 -12.94 27.07 -34.67
CA PRO A 345 -14.34 27.47 -34.61
C PRO A 345 -15.33 26.30 -34.68
N ARG A 346 -16.57 26.65 -34.37
CA ARG A 346 -17.80 25.94 -34.73
C ARG A 346 -17.76 25.39 -36.17
N SER A 347 -18.18 24.13 -36.34
CA SER A 347 -18.74 23.62 -37.59
C SER A 347 -19.84 22.60 -37.27
N ASN A 348 -21.01 22.86 -37.84
CA ASN A 348 -22.19 22.00 -37.87
C ASN A 348 -22.09 21.01 -39.05
N ASN A 349 -22.86 19.92 -38.94
CA ASN A 349 -23.37 19.03 -40.00
C ASN A 349 -22.40 18.00 -40.62
N SER A 350 -22.62 16.71 -40.34
CA SER A 350 -23.54 15.85 -41.11
C SER A 350 -23.44 14.37 -40.68
N PRO A 351 -24.52 13.57 -40.90
CA PRO A 351 -24.63 12.16 -40.51
C PRO A 351 -24.14 11.20 -41.61
N GLN A 352 -24.02 9.92 -41.23
CA GLN A 352 -23.74 8.73 -42.07
C GLN A 352 -22.27 8.50 -42.48
N LYS A 353 -21.65 7.50 -41.85
CA LYS A 353 -21.45 6.21 -42.53
C LYS A 353 -21.06 5.11 -41.54
N LEU A 354 -21.75 3.99 -41.71
CA LEU A 354 -21.41 2.67 -41.24
C LEU A 354 -19.92 2.38 -41.39
N GLN A 355 -19.26 2.06 -40.28
CA GLN A 355 -18.32 0.96 -40.28
C GLN A 355 -18.61 0.11 -39.04
N LEU A 356 -19.30 -1.00 -39.29
CA LEU A 356 -19.27 -2.18 -38.45
C LEU A 356 -17.81 -2.55 -38.24
N GLN A 357 -17.25 -2.19 -37.08
CA GLN A 357 -16.02 -2.79 -36.61
C GLN A 357 -16.36 -3.52 -35.32
N LEU A 358 -16.14 -4.83 -35.38
CA LEU A 358 -16.48 -5.82 -34.38
C LEU A 358 -15.99 -5.42 -32.98
N GLY A 359 -16.72 -5.91 -31.98
CA GLY A 359 -16.53 -5.61 -30.57
C GLY A 359 -15.08 -5.74 -30.11
N PHE A 360 -14.52 -4.62 -29.68
CA PHE A 360 -13.45 -4.62 -28.71
C PHE A 360 -14.09 -4.27 -27.38
N THR A 361 -14.22 -5.28 -26.52
CA THR A 361 -14.38 -5.06 -25.09
C THR A 361 -13.20 -4.18 -24.66
N ASN A 362 -13.50 -2.97 -24.18
CA ASN A 362 -12.51 -2.04 -23.63
C ASN A 362 -11.97 -2.60 -22.31
N LYS A 363 -11.10 -3.60 -22.45
CA LYS A 363 -10.39 -4.28 -21.38
C LYS A 363 -9.33 -3.31 -20.84
N LYS A 364 -9.47 -2.87 -19.59
CA LYS A 364 -8.43 -2.07 -18.91
C LYS A 364 -7.17 -2.92 -18.80
N GLN A 365 -6.10 -2.48 -19.44
CA GLN A 365 -4.80 -3.10 -19.31
C GLN A 365 -4.23 -2.71 -17.95
N CYS A 366 -4.10 -3.66 -17.04
CA CYS A 366 -3.48 -3.49 -15.74
C CYS A 366 -2.09 -4.12 -15.72
N SER A 367 -1.19 -3.55 -14.93
CA SER A 367 0.08 -4.19 -14.64
C SER A 367 -0.15 -5.51 -13.92
N LYS A 368 0.61 -6.54 -14.31
CA LYS A 368 0.67 -7.80 -13.58
C LYS A 368 1.03 -7.57 -12.10
N VAL A 369 0.40 -8.34 -11.21
CA VAL A 369 0.78 -8.39 -9.80
C VAL A 369 1.97 -9.33 -9.66
N ASN A 370 3.08 -8.82 -9.12
CA ASN A 370 4.30 -9.59 -8.93
C ASN A 370 4.38 -10.14 -7.51
N SER A 371 5.25 -11.14 -7.32
CA SER A 371 5.50 -11.72 -6.00
C SER A 371 6.00 -10.71 -4.96
N TYR A 372 6.62 -9.61 -5.41
CA TYR A 372 7.06 -8.52 -4.54
C TYR A 372 5.88 -7.73 -3.96
N ASP A 373 4.82 -7.54 -4.73
CA ASP A 373 3.65 -6.74 -4.35
C ASP A 373 2.83 -7.43 -3.25
N ILE A 374 2.84 -8.76 -3.24
CA ILE A 374 2.08 -9.58 -2.28
C ILE A 374 2.95 -10.16 -1.14
N LYS A 375 4.28 -9.95 -1.16
CA LYS A 375 5.19 -10.62 -0.22
C LYS A 375 4.88 -10.29 1.24
N GLU A 376 4.64 -9.02 1.51
CA GLU A 376 4.30 -8.54 2.86
C GLU A 376 2.91 -9.04 3.28
N ILE A 377 1.93 -8.95 2.38
CA ILE A 377 0.56 -9.44 2.59
C ILE A 377 0.58 -10.91 3.00
N VAL A 378 1.28 -11.75 2.24
CA VAL A 378 1.39 -13.19 2.50
C VAL A 378 2.12 -13.48 3.81
N SER A 379 3.14 -12.70 4.16
CA SER A 379 3.89 -12.86 5.41
C SER A 379 3.02 -12.54 6.62
N ASN A 380 2.29 -11.42 6.58
CA ASN A 380 1.35 -11.02 7.63
C ASN A 380 0.20 -12.03 7.74
N LEU A 381 -0.36 -12.46 6.61
CA LEU A 381 -1.41 -13.46 6.56
C LEU A 381 -0.96 -14.78 7.19
N LYS A 382 0.26 -15.24 6.86
CA LYS A 382 0.84 -16.45 7.43
C LYS A 382 0.89 -16.38 8.97
N ILE A 383 1.38 -15.29 9.52
CA ILE A 383 1.46 -15.10 10.98
C ILE A 383 0.07 -15.04 11.62
N LYS A 384 -0.87 -14.33 11.00
CA LYS A 384 -2.26 -14.24 11.47
C LYS A 384 -2.96 -15.61 11.51
N LEU A 385 -2.77 -16.43 10.48
CA LEU A 385 -3.33 -17.78 10.42
C LEU A 385 -2.71 -18.69 11.49
N LEU A 386 -1.39 -18.57 11.72
CA LEU A 386 -0.69 -19.30 12.79
C LEU A 386 -1.17 -18.87 14.19
N SER A 387 -1.38 -17.58 14.44
CA SER A 387 -1.87 -17.09 15.74
C SER A 387 -3.28 -17.59 16.04
N ASN A 388 -4.10 -17.73 15.01
CA ASN A 388 -5.46 -18.27 15.11
C ASN A 388 -5.50 -19.81 15.09
N ASN A 389 -4.34 -20.49 15.04
CA ASN A 389 -4.20 -21.94 14.94
C ASN A 389 -5.02 -22.56 13.78
N ILE A 390 -5.07 -21.88 12.63
CA ILE A 390 -5.74 -22.39 11.43
C ILE A 390 -4.74 -23.19 10.60
N ASP A 391 -4.96 -24.49 10.47
CA ASP A 391 -4.13 -25.35 9.63
C ASP A 391 -4.35 -25.10 8.12
N TYR A 392 -3.44 -25.64 7.31
CA TYR A 392 -3.49 -25.44 5.86
C TYR A 392 -4.74 -26.07 5.22
N GLU A 393 -5.19 -27.22 5.73
CA GLU A 393 -6.37 -27.92 5.20
C GLU A 393 -7.64 -27.09 5.41
N THR A 394 -7.80 -26.48 6.59
CA THR A 394 -8.91 -25.57 6.90
C THR A 394 -8.85 -24.32 6.02
N GLN A 395 -7.67 -23.73 5.80
CA GLN A 395 -7.52 -22.59 4.89
C GLN A 395 -7.97 -22.94 3.47
N GLU A 396 -7.56 -24.11 2.97
CA GLU A 396 -7.89 -24.61 1.64
C GLU A 396 -9.40 -24.81 1.48
N GLN A 397 -10.05 -25.41 2.49
CA GLN A 397 -11.49 -25.61 2.51
C GLN A 397 -12.25 -24.28 2.44
N ILE A 398 -11.83 -23.26 3.19
CA ILE A 398 -12.50 -21.95 3.19
C ILE A 398 -12.26 -21.20 1.87
N LEU A 399 -11.04 -21.24 1.33
CA LEU A 399 -10.73 -20.59 0.04
C LEU A 399 -11.49 -21.21 -1.13
N CYS A 400 -11.72 -22.52 -1.08
CA CYS A 400 -12.29 -23.30 -2.17
C CYS A 400 -13.62 -23.98 -1.82
N GLU A 401 -14.36 -23.43 -0.84
CA GLU A 401 -15.73 -23.82 -0.49
C GLU A 401 -16.60 -23.85 -1.78
N ASP A 402 -17.58 -24.76 -1.84
CA ASP A 402 -18.45 -25.09 -2.99
C ASP A 402 -17.97 -26.19 -3.94
N ASP A 403 -18.92 -26.83 -4.63
CA ASP A 403 -18.67 -27.93 -5.59
C ASP A 403 -18.17 -27.46 -6.96
N ASP A 404 -18.25 -26.15 -7.24
CA ASP A 404 -17.80 -25.59 -8.52
C ASP A 404 -16.29 -25.74 -8.70
N GLU A 405 -15.84 -26.15 -9.89
CA GLU A 405 -14.41 -26.37 -10.17
C GLU A 405 -13.62 -25.05 -10.36
N PHE A 406 -14.32 -23.98 -10.70
CA PHE A 406 -13.75 -22.67 -11.03
C PHE A 406 -14.14 -21.62 -10.00
N LEU A 407 -13.24 -20.65 -9.77
CA LEU A 407 -13.49 -19.48 -8.94
C LEU A 407 -13.22 -18.21 -9.75
N THR A 408 -14.12 -17.24 -9.65
CA THR A 408 -13.94 -15.90 -10.21
C THR A 408 -13.01 -15.06 -9.33
N LEU A 409 -12.44 -14.01 -9.92
CA LEU A 409 -11.62 -13.02 -9.21
C LEU A 409 -12.39 -12.32 -8.10
N GLU A 410 -13.64 -11.94 -8.38
CA GLU A 410 -14.54 -11.31 -7.41
C GLU A 410 -14.83 -12.22 -6.20
N GLU A 411 -15.17 -13.49 -6.44
CA GLU A 411 -15.42 -14.46 -5.36
C GLU A 411 -14.18 -14.67 -4.49
N MET A 412 -13.00 -14.79 -5.09
CA MET A 412 -11.75 -14.96 -4.34
C MET A 412 -11.46 -13.73 -3.47
N GLN A 413 -11.66 -12.52 -4.00
CA GLN A 413 -11.50 -11.29 -3.24
C GLN A 413 -12.44 -11.27 -2.03
N LEU A 414 -13.72 -11.62 -2.22
CA LEU A 414 -14.70 -11.68 -1.14
C LEU A 414 -14.35 -12.74 -0.08
N ARG A 415 -13.81 -13.89 -0.47
CA ARG A 415 -13.37 -14.94 0.48
C ARG A 415 -12.19 -14.48 1.31
N LEU A 416 -11.22 -13.81 0.70
CA LEU A 416 -10.04 -13.26 1.39
C LEU A 416 -10.38 -12.12 2.37
N GLN A 417 -11.52 -11.45 2.20
CA GLN A 417 -12.01 -10.42 3.13
C GLN A 417 -12.75 -11.01 4.33
N LYS A 418 -13.18 -12.28 4.27
CA LYS A 418 -13.87 -12.97 5.38
C LYS A 418 -12.87 -13.62 6.34
N ALA A 419 -13.35 -13.96 7.53
CA ALA A 419 -12.58 -14.76 8.49
C ALA A 419 -12.22 -16.14 7.88
N PRO A 420 -11.01 -16.68 8.15
CA PRO A 420 -9.98 -16.19 9.08
C PRO A 420 -8.96 -15.23 8.45
N PHE A 421 -9.08 -14.90 7.16
CA PHE A 421 -8.10 -14.09 6.43
C PHE A 421 -8.24 -12.60 6.77
N GLU A 422 -9.45 -12.05 6.63
CA GLU A 422 -9.83 -10.65 6.88
C GLU A 422 -8.79 -9.65 6.33
N LEU A 423 -8.43 -9.81 5.06
CA LEU A 423 -7.58 -8.86 4.35
C LEU A 423 -8.37 -7.59 4.01
N THR A 424 -7.68 -6.45 3.91
CA THR A 424 -8.29 -5.21 3.41
C THR A 424 -8.70 -5.35 1.94
N GLU A 425 -9.50 -4.40 1.42
CA GLU A 425 -9.96 -4.42 0.04
C GLU A 425 -8.79 -4.44 -0.97
N ASP A 426 -7.76 -3.63 -0.71
CA ASP A 426 -6.56 -3.55 -1.55
C ASP A 426 -5.72 -4.84 -1.47
N GLU A 427 -5.50 -5.36 -0.27
CA GLU A 427 -4.72 -6.57 -0.06
C GLU A 427 -5.39 -7.82 -0.66
N SER A 428 -6.70 -7.95 -0.46
CA SER A 428 -7.52 -9.02 -1.02
C SER A 428 -7.55 -8.95 -2.55
N SER A 429 -7.65 -7.74 -3.12
CA SER A 429 -7.60 -7.54 -4.58
C SER A 429 -6.26 -7.98 -5.17
N LEU A 430 -5.13 -7.54 -4.59
CA LEU A 430 -3.80 -7.91 -5.08
C LEU A 430 -3.55 -9.42 -4.98
N LEU A 431 -3.91 -10.03 -3.84
CA LEU A 431 -3.70 -11.46 -3.64
C LEU A 431 -4.64 -12.30 -4.53
N ALA A 432 -5.91 -11.92 -4.68
CA ALA A 432 -6.84 -12.60 -5.58
C ALA A 432 -6.35 -12.55 -7.04
N ARG A 433 -5.90 -11.38 -7.50
CA ARG A 433 -5.30 -11.21 -8.82
C ARG A 433 -4.10 -12.11 -9.01
N TYR A 434 -3.20 -12.19 -8.04
CA TYR A 434 -2.03 -13.07 -8.13
C TYR A 434 -2.39 -14.57 -8.19
N LEU A 435 -3.47 -14.98 -7.51
CA LEU A 435 -3.92 -16.37 -7.48
C LEU A 435 -4.66 -16.80 -8.75
N ILE A 436 -5.37 -15.88 -9.41
CA ILE A 436 -6.28 -16.18 -10.53
C ILE A 436 -5.70 -15.76 -11.88
N GLU A 437 -5.07 -14.58 -11.96
CA GLU A 437 -4.49 -14.09 -13.20
C GLU A 437 -3.27 -14.94 -13.59
N ASP A 438 -3.16 -15.25 -14.89
CA ASP A 438 -2.01 -15.97 -15.41
C ASP A 438 -0.80 -15.02 -15.47
N ASN A 439 0.25 -15.38 -14.74
CA ASN A 439 1.44 -14.56 -14.55
C ASN A 439 2.46 -14.69 -15.70
N THR A 440 2.10 -15.28 -16.84
CA THR A 440 2.99 -15.42 -18.00
C THR A 440 3.18 -14.13 -18.81
N GLU A 441 2.24 -13.18 -18.73
CA GLU A 441 2.27 -11.92 -19.49
C GLU A 441 2.48 -10.71 -18.57
N ASP A 442 3.26 -9.71 -19.00
CA ASP A 442 3.59 -8.52 -18.19
C ASP A 442 2.38 -7.56 -18.00
N HIS A 443 1.44 -7.62 -18.93
CA HIS A 443 0.23 -6.83 -18.91
C HIS A 443 -0.98 -7.72 -19.11
N ILE A 444 -1.94 -7.60 -18.20
CA ILE A 444 -3.12 -8.44 -18.18
C ILE A 444 -4.33 -7.55 -18.38
N LEU A 445 -5.32 -8.09 -19.09
CA LEU A 445 -6.61 -7.43 -19.26
C LEU A 445 -7.43 -7.71 -18.00
N TYR A 446 -7.67 -6.66 -17.20
CA TYR A 446 -8.43 -6.78 -15.96
C TYR A 446 -9.87 -7.19 -16.27
N ASP A 447 -10.30 -8.28 -15.66
CA ASP A 447 -11.64 -8.83 -15.78
C ASP A 447 -12.04 -9.46 -14.45
N GLN A 448 -13.04 -8.88 -13.78
CA GLN A 448 -13.54 -9.39 -12.49
C GLN A 448 -14.20 -10.76 -12.60
N GLN A 449 -14.71 -11.09 -13.79
CA GLN A 449 -15.32 -12.38 -14.09
C GLN A 449 -14.29 -13.40 -14.58
N ARG A 450 -12.99 -13.04 -14.58
CA ARG A 450 -11.92 -13.99 -14.90
C ARG A 450 -11.94 -15.12 -13.88
N THR A 451 -11.91 -16.34 -14.38
CA THR A 451 -11.92 -17.55 -13.57
C THR A 451 -10.59 -18.27 -13.61
N GLN A 452 -10.34 -19.07 -12.58
CA GLN A 452 -9.24 -20.03 -12.52
C GLN A 452 -9.70 -21.31 -11.83
N THR A 453 -9.12 -22.44 -12.22
CA THR A 453 -9.40 -23.74 -11.60
C THR A 453 -8.91 -23.76 -10.15
N LYS A 454 -9.73 -24.28 -9.23
CA LYS A 454 -9.39 -24.44 -7.80
C LYS A 454 -8.05 -25.15 -7.59
N ILE A 455 -7.71 -26.14 -8.41
CA ILE A 455 -6.44 -26.87 -8.34
C ILE A 455 -5.24 -25.93 -8.51
N ILE A 456 -5.30 -25.01 -9.49
CA ILE A 456 -4.22 -24.05 -9.75
C ILE A 456 -4.13 -23.05 -8.60
N ILE A 457 -5.26 -22.50 -8.16
CA ILE A 457 -5.33 -21.58 -7.02
C ILE A 457 -4.67 -22.21 -5.79
N LYS A 458 -5.04 -23.44 -5.45
CA LYS A 458 -4.47 -24.21 -4.33
C LYS A 458 -2.97 -24.38 -4.48
N SER A 459 -2.50 -24.75 -5.67
CA SER A 459 -1.08 -24.92 -5.95
C SER A 459 -0.29 -23.62 -5.80
N VAL A 460 -0.81 -22.50 -6.33
CA VAL A 460 -0.17 -21.19 -6.22
C VAL A 460 -0.16 -20.72 -4.77
N TYR A 461 -1.28 -20.86 -4.06
CA TYR A 461 -1.41 -20.51 -2.65
C TYR A 461 -0.44 -21.29 -1.75
N LYS A 462 -0.33 -22.61 -1.95
CA LYS A 462 0.65 -23.46 -1.26
C LYS A 462 2.08 -22.97 -1.47
N LYS A 463 2.42 -22.63 -2.71
CA LYS A 463 3.76 -22.13 -3.07
C LYS A 463 4.05 -20.77 -2.42
N LEU A 464 3.04 -19.92 -2.28
CA LEU A 464 3.16 -18.61 -1.63
C LEU A 464 3.41 -18.72 -0.12
N LEU A 465 2.65 -19.54 0.59
CA LEU A 465 2.83 -19.74 2.03
C LEU A 465 4.12 -20.50 2.37
N GLY A 466 4.61 -21.32 1.44
CA GLY A 466 5.77 -22.18 1.62
C GLY A 466 5.50 -23.28 2.64
N GLU A 467 6.52 -23.66 3.42
CA GLU A 467 6.33 -24.58 4.54
C GLU A 467 5.41 -23.94 5.60
N PHE A 468 4.18 -24.44 5.70
CA PHE A 468 3.18 -24.01 6.66
C PHE A 468 2.76 -25.19 7.53
N ASN A 469 3.27 -25.22 8.76
CA ASN A 469 2.90 -26.19 9.78
C ASN A 469 2.59 -25.43 11.07
N LEU A 470 1.52 -25.82 11.76
CA LEU A 470 1.25 -25.31 13.10
C LEU A 470 2.39 -25.72 14.04
N PHE A 471 2.65 -24.90 15.05
CA PHE A 471 3.58 -25.28 16.12
C PHE A 471 2.85 -26.17 17.11
N ASP A 472 3.35 -27.39 17.30
CA ASP A 472 2.85 -28.24 18.37
C ASP A 472 3.31 -27.74 19.76
N ALA A 473 2.72 -28.28 20.82
CA ALA A 473 3.00 -27.81 22.18
C ALA A 473 4.47 -28.04 22.59
N LEU A 474 5.09 -29.13 22.12
CA LEU A 474 6.47 -29.47 22.45
C LEU A 474 7.45 -28.52 21.73
N GLU A 475 7.20 -28.25 20.45
CA GLU A 475 7.97 -27.32 19.63
C GLU A 475 7.87 -25.91 20.20
N LYS A 476 6.67 -25.45 20.59
CA LYS A 476 6.49 -24.14 21.26
C LYS A 476 7.33 -24.07 22.54
N GLN A 477 7.33 -25.11 23.35
CA GLN A 477 8.12 -25.15 24.58
C GLN A 477 9.63 -25.07 24.30
N GLN A 478 10.13 -25.88 23.35
CA GLN A 478 11.54 -25.89 22.97
C GLN A 478 11.99 -24.53 22.41
N MET A 479 11.16 -23.90 21.57
CA MET A 479 11.44 -22.57 21.03
C MET A 479 11.42 -21.51 22.13
N TYR A 480 10.46 -21.58 23.05
CA TYR A 480 10.39 -20.69 24.20
C TYR A 480 11.64 -20.77 25.08
N GLU A 481 12.09 -21.98 25.43
CA GLU A 481 13.32 -22.23 26.19
C GLU A 481 14.56 -21.70 25.44
N TYR A 482 14.63 -21.93 24.14
CA TYR A 482 15.70 -21.41 23.29
C TYR A 482 15.76 -19.88 23.33
N PHE A 483 14.63 -19.20 23.14
CA PHE A 483 14.58 -17.73 23.17
C PHE A 483 14.83 -17.17 24.57
N CYS A 484 14.45 -17.88 25.64
CA CYS A 484 14.83 -17.53 27.00
C CYS A 484 16.35 -17.50 27.19
N GLN A 485 17.06 -18.54 26.74
CA GLN A 485 18.52 -18.61 26.82
C GLN A 485 19.19 -17.54 25.95
N LEU A 486 18.68 -17.35 24.73
CA LEU A 486 19.20 -16.40 23.76
C LEU A 486 19.07 -14.96 24.28
N PHE A 487 17.89 -14.54 24.74
CA PHE A 487 17.71 -13.20 25.27
C PHE A 487 18.41 -13.03 26.61
N HIS A 488 18.51 -14.05 27.46
CA HIS A 488 19.33 -13.95 28.67
C HIS A 488 20.80 -13.61 28.35
N LYS A 489 21.37 -14.23 27.31
CA LYS A 489 22.76 -14.01 26.90
C LYS A 489 22.99 -12.68 26.19
N TYR A 490 22.05 -12.26 25.33
CA TYR A 490 22.28 -11.15 24.38
C TYR A 490 21.43 -9.89 24.59
N ASN A 491 20.50 -9.87 25.56
CA ASN A 491 19.57 -8.76 25.76
C ASN A 491 20.25 -7.38 25.82
N GLN A 492 21.31 -7.21 26.63
CA GLN A 492 21.99 -5.91 26.73
C GLN A 492 22.61 -5.45 25.40
N GLY A 493 23.20 -6.39 24.64
CA GLY A 493 23.80 -6.10 23.33
C GLY A 493 22.73 -5.70 22.31
N MET A 494 21.64 -6.47 22.24
CA MET A 494 20.51 -6.18 21.37
C MET A 494 19.82 -4.86 21.73
N GLU A 495 19.56 -4.60 23.01
CA GLU A 495 18.96 -3.35 23.50
C GLU A 495 19.82 -2.14 23.11
N SER A 496 21.15 -2.24 23.27
CA SER A 496 22.07 -1.17 22.88
C SER A 496 22.06 -0.93 21.36
N ALA A 497 22.12 -1.99 20.57
CA ALA A 497 22.07 -1.90 19.10
C ALA A 497 20.75 -1.27 18.61
N ILE A 498 19.61 -1.76 19.09
CA ILE A 498 18.29 -1.23 18.74
C ILE A 498 18.20 0.25 19.11
N LYS A 499 18.62 0.63 20.32
CA LYS A 499 18.61 2.05 20.74
C LYS A 499 19.49 2.91 19.83
N GLN A 500 20.65 2.42 19.40
CA GLN A 500 21.53 3.13 18.47
C GLN A 500 20.88 3.36 17.10
N PHE A 501 20.21 2.33 16.55
CA PHE A 501 19.48 2.45 15.28
C PHE A 501 18.32 3.43 15.38
N ASN A 502 17.65 3.47 16.54
CA ASN A 502 16.49 4.34 16.77
C ASN A 502 16.85 5.81 17.06
N ILE A 503 18.11 6.19 17.28
CA ILE A 503 18.51 7.58 17.65
C ILE A 503 17.96 8.62 16.66
N LYS A 504 17.89 8.28 15.37
CA LYS A 504 17.42 9.19 14.31
C LYS A 504 15.91 9.10 14.05
N LYS A 505 15.22 8.08 14.59
CA LYS A 505 13.82 7.76 14.33
C LYS A 505 12.90 8.35 15.41
N LYS A 506 12.70 9.68 15.38
CA LYS A 506 11.91 10.42 16.39
C LYS A 506 10.42 10.03 16.47
N TYR A 507 9.89 9.30 15.48
CA TYR A 507 8.51 8.82 15.47
C TYR A 507 8.31 7.53 16.30
N LEU A 508 9.39 6.85 16.69
CA LEU A 508 9.31 5.67 17.54
C LEU A 508 9.21 6.09 19.01
N GLY A 509 8.26 5.48 19.73
CA GLY A 509 8.14 5.66 21.17
C GLY A 509 9.29 5.01 21.94
N ASN A 510 9.38 5.29 23.24
CA ASN A 510 10.35 4.64 24.11
C ASN A 510 10.21 3.10 24.05
N ASN A 511 11.33 2.41 23.88
CA ASN A 511 11.44 0.96 23.79
C ASN A 511 10.67 0.31 22.62
N GLN A 512 10.29 1.09 21.61
CA GLN A 512 9.75 0.55 20.35
C GLN A 512 10.85 0.41 19.31
N CYS A 513 10.71 -0.57 18.42
CA CYS A 513 11.56 -0.71 17.24
C CYS A 513 10.75 -1.17 16.04
N GLU A 514 11.30 -0.95 14.84
CA GLU A 514 10.81 -1.61 13.64
C GLU A 514 11.41 -3.02 13.53
N TYR A 515 10.69 -3.94 12.88
CA TYR A 515 11.14 -5.32 12.72
C TYR A 515 12.48 -5.43 11.96
N GLU A 516 12.75 -4.50 11.06
CA GLU A 516 14.01 -4.40 10.33
C GLU A 516 15.18 -4.08 11.26
N ASP A 517 15.02 -3.08 12.14
CA ASP A 517 16.05 -2.70 13.12
C ASP A 517 16.31 -3.85 14.11
N PHE A 518 15.25 -4.56 14.51
CA PHE A 518 15.37 -5.73 15.38
C PHE A 518 16.16 -6.85 14.70
N ASN A 519 15.92 -7.09 13.40
CA ASN A 519 16.70 -8.04 12.61
C ASN A 519 18.16 -7.61 12.42
N GLU A 520 18.42 -6.32 12.27
CA GLU A 520 19.78 -5.79 12.24
C GLU A 520 20.48 -5.97 13.58
N ALA A 521 19.77 -5.81 14.70
CA ALA A 521 20.31 -6.07 16.03
C ALA A 521 20.64 -7.55 16.26
N LEU A 522 19.80 -8.48 15.78
CA LEU A 522 20.13 -9.92 15.78
C LEU A 522 21.43 -10.19 15.02
N LYS A 523 21.60 -9.59 13.83
CA LYS A 523 22.83 -9.71 13.03
C LYS A 523 24.04 -9.08 13.72
N TYR A 524 23.86 -7.92 14.35
CA TYR A 524 24.92 -7.24 15.09
C TYR A 524 25.44 -8.07 16.28
N CYS A 525 24.58 -8.86 16.90
CA CYS A 525 24.95 -9.79 17.97
C CYS A 525 25.40 -11.18 17.47
N ASP A 526 25.63 -11.35 16.17
CA ASP A 526 25.98 -12.62 15.52
C ASP A 526 24.97 -13.75 15.79
N ILE A 527 23.69 -13.40 15.95
CA ILE A 527 22.62 -14.36 16.18
C ILE A 527 22.04 -14.82 14.85
N LEU A 528 22.22 -16.11 14.55
CA LEU A 528 21.66 -16.76 13.37
C LEU A 528 20.44 -17.59 13.76
N LEU A 529 19.26 -17.12 13.37
CA LEU A 529 18.01 -17.86 13.54
C LEU A 529 17.68 -18.67 12.29
N THR A 530 17.24 -19.90 12.48
CA THR A 530 16.59 -20.69 11.41
C THR A 530 15.27 -20.05 10.98
N THR A 531 14.77 -20.40 9.80
CA THR A 531 13.47 -19.92 9.30
C THR A 531 12.34 -20.22 10.27
N ARG A 532 12.35 -21.40 10.91
CA ARG A 532 11.32 -21.82 11.87
C ARG A 532 11.38 -21.04 13.19
N GLN A 533 12.59 -20.80 13.72
CA GLN A 533 12.79 -19.96 14.91
C GLN A 533 12.37 -18.52 14.66
N ARG A 534 12.70 -17.97 13.48
CA ARG A 534 12.29 -16.62 13.09
C ARG A 534 10.75 -16.50 13.02
N LEU A 535 10.09 -17.48 12.41
CA LEU A 535 8.63 -17.54 12.33
C LEU A 535 7.98 -17.61 13.72
N TYR A 536 8.56 -18.39 14.65
CA TYR A 536 8.08 -18.43 16.04
C TYR A 536 8.24 -17.06 16.72
N LEU A 537 9.36 -16.38 16.52
CA LEU A 537 9.59 -15.06 17.10
C LEU A 537 8.61 -14.01 16.55
N GLU A 538 8.36 -14.02 15.24
CA GLU A 538 7.35 -13.19 14.58
C GLU A 538 5.96 -13.44 15.14
N LEU A 539 5.59 -14.71 15.36
CA LEU A 539 4.33 -15.09 15.97
C LEU A 539 4.17 -14.52 17.39
N GLU A 540 5.23 -14.58 18.20
CA GLU A 540 5.21 -14.07 19.57
C GLU A 540 5.16 -12.55 19.62
N ILE A 541 5.83 -11.86 18.68
CA ILE A 541 5.69 -10.41 18.48
C ILE A 541 4.24 -10.08 18.12
N PHE A 542 3.70 -10.71 17.08
CA PHE A 542 2.34 -10.45 16.60
C PHE A 542 1.27 -10.73 17.66
N SER A 543 1.43 -11.79 18.46
CA SER A 543 0.50 -12.11 19.54
C SER A 543 0.39 -10.97 20.56
N ASP A 544 1.49 -10.28 20.84
CA ASP A 544 1.55 -9.21 21.84
C ASP A 544 1.16 -7.83 21.27
N SER A 545 1.56 -7.52 20.03
CA SER A 545 1.38 -6.18 19.42
C SER A 545 0.23 -6.10 18.42
N GLN A 546 -0.29 -7.24 17.94
CA GLN A 546 -1.17 -7.36 16.77
C GLN A 546 -0.59 -6.74 15.48
N GLN A 547 0.72 -6.44 15.46
CA GLN A 547 1.42 -5.77 14.36
C GLN A 547 2.89 -6.21 14.30
N LEU A 548 3.37 -6.67 13.15
CA LEU A 548 4.78 -7.09 13.00
C LEU A 548 5.73 -5.91 12.78
N GLN A 549 5.28 -4.87 12.07
CA GLN A 549 6.14 -3.77 11.63
C GLN A 549 6.76 -3.00 12.80
N ARG A 550 6.00 -2.76 13.87
CA ARG A 550 6.42 -1.98 15.04
C ARG A 550 5.95 -2.64 16.33
N PHE A 551 6.87 -2.84 17.26
CA PHE A 551 6.55 -3.47 18.54
C PHE A 551 7.49 -2.99 19.65
N ASN A 552 7.11 -3.28 20.89
CA ASN A 552 7.93 -2.97 22.06
C ASN A 552 8.89 -4.13 22.35
N PHE A 553 10.17 -3.94 22.04
CA PHE A 553 11.18 -5.00 22.22
C PHE A 553 11.43 -5.33 23.70
N GLN A 554 11.18 -4.39 24.62
CA GLN A 554 11.36 -4.63 26.06
C GLN A 554 10.28 -5.57 26.61
N THR A 555 9.05 -5.45 26.10
CA THR A 555 7.96 -6.38 26.41
C THR A 555 8.31 -7.78 25.94
N LEU A 556 8.80 -7.91 24.69
CA LEU A 556 9.26 -9.16 24.12
C LEU A 556 10.38 -9.80 24.97
N PHE A 557 11.43 -9.05 25.31
CA PHE A 557 12.51 -9.55 26.17
C PHE A 557 12.03 -9.97 27.55
N SER A 558 11.03 -9.27 28.10
CA SER A 558 10.47 -9.59 29.42
C SER A 558 9.66 -10.89 29.41
N LYS A 559 9.01 -11.22 28.30
CA LYS A 559 8.27 -12.47 28.10
C LYS A 559 9.16 -13.71 28.13
N PHE A 560 10.39 -13.57 27.63
CA PHE A 560 11.42 -14.61 27.60
C PHE A 560 12.44 -14.48 28.74
N LYS A 561 12.08 -13.85 29.86
CA LYS A 561 12.95 -13.88 31.05
C LYS A 561 12.89 -15.26 31.69
N LEU A 562 14.05 -15.89 31.85
CA LEU A 562 14.21 -17.07 32.69
C LEU A 562 13.60 -16.78 34.07
N LYS A 563 12.63 -17.58 34.50
CA LYS A 563 12.17 -17.56 35.89
C LYS A 563 13.30 -18.12 36.73
N VAL A 564 13.71 -17.38 37.76
CA VAL A 564 14.83 -17.73 38.66
C VAL A 564 14.63 -19.10 39.31
N SER A 565 13.39 -19.61 39.39
CA SER A 565 13.07 -20.95 39.89
C SER A 565 13.61 -22.12 39.06
N ASP A 566 14.00 -21.89 37.79
CA ASP A 566 14.39 -22.96 36.88
C ASP A 566 15.92 -23.11 36.75
N LEU A 567 16.69 -22.19 37.35
CA LEU A 567 18.16 -22.20 37.35
C LEU A 567 18.74 -23.11 38.46
N ASP A 568 18.03 -23.31 39.56
CA ASP A 568 18.49 -24.12 40.71
C ASP A 568 18.48 -25.64 40.45
N ASN A 569 17.88 -26.11 39.34
CA ASN A 569 17.89 -27.53 38.95
C ASN A 569 18.94 -27.87 37.86
N SER A 570 19.74 -26.90 37.40
CA SER A 570 20.79 -27.13 36.40
C SER A 570 22.22 -27.09 36.97
N ILE A 571 22.35 -26.86 38.28
CA ILE A 571 23.59 -26.98 39.04
C ILE A 571 23.32 -27.91 40.22
N ASN A 572 23.16 -29.21 39.94
CA ASN A 572 23.49 -30.32 40.84
C ASN A 572 23.65 -31.61 40.05
#